data_AF-A0A9D8LQ27-F1
#
_entry.id   AF-A0A9D8LQ27-F1
#
_cell.length_a   1.000
_cell.length_b   1.000
_cell.length_c   1.000
_cell.angle_alpha   90.00
_cell.angle_beta   90.00
_cell.angle_gamma   90.00
#
_symmetry.space_group_name_H-M   'P 1'
#
loop_
_entity.id
_entity.type
_entity.pdbx_description
1 polymer ?
#
loop_
_entity_poly.entity_id
_entity_poly.type
_entity_poly.pdbx_seq_one_letter_code
_entity_poly.pdbx_strand_id
1 'polypeptide(L)'
;SDLSADEALVMAFGQKAPLASTFGDAVTAPAWKKKPSWYQLSSQDRMIHPDNQKRMAERMKPRRILTLEASHASLASRPVEVAGLIDEAARETANT
;
A
#
# COMPACT_ATOMS: atom_id res chain seq x y z
N SER A 1 -0.67 5.94 -15.40
CA SER A 1 0.52 5.63 -14.60
C SER A 1 1.31 6.92 -14.47
N ASP A 2 1.94 7.13 -13.33
CA ASP A 2 2.84 8.25 -13.03
C ASP A 2 4.33 7.86 -13.19
N LEU A 3 4.59 6.73 -13.83
CA LEU A 3 5.90 6.28 -14.31
C LEU A 3 6.04 6.50 -15.81
N SER A 4 7.28 6.52 -16.31
CA SER A 4 7.54 6.48 -17.76
C SER A 4 7.02 5.17 -18.38
N ALA A 5 6.83 5.16 -19.70
CA ALA A 5 6.35 3.97 -20.41
C ALA A 5 7.30 2.77 -20.24
N ASP A 6 8.62 3.01 -20.28
CA ASP A 6 9.64 1.97 -20.14
C ASP A 6 9.65 1.38 -18.73
N GLU A 7 9.59 2.23 -17.69
CA GLU A 7 9.49 1.76 -16.30
C GLU A 7 8.22 0.96 -16.05
N ALA A 8 7.07 1.46 -16.55
CA ALA A 8 5.80 0.75 -16.44
C ALA A 8 5.83 -0.60 -17.15
N LEU A 9 6.50 -0.69 -18.30
CA LEU A 9 6.67 -1.93 -19.06
C LEU A 9 7.53 -2.95 -18.30
N VAL A 10 8.69 -2.52 -17.78
CA VAL A 10 9.57 -3.38 -16.97
C VAL A 10 8.83 -3.90 -15.73
N MET A 11 8.08 -3.04 -15.05
CA MET A 11 7.28 -3.45 -13.90
C MET A 11 6.17 -4.44 -14.27
N ALA A 12 5.46 -4.21 -15.39
CA ALA A 12 4.43 -5.12 -15.87
C ALA A 12 4.98 -6.52 -16.18
N PHE A 13 6.20 -6.61 -16.73
CA PHE A 13 6.87 -7.89 -16.95
C PHE A 13 7.33 -8.56 -15.65
N GLY A 14 7.76 -7.79 -14.66
CA GLY A 14 8.19 -8.31 -13.36
C GLY A 14 7.03 -8.73 -12.45
N GLN A 15 5.85 -8.15 -12.63
CA GLN A 15 4.68 -8.41 -11.78
C GLN A 15 4.03 -9.75 -12.12
N LYS A 16 4.08 -10.69 -11.19
CA LYS A 16 3.32 -11.94 -11.30
C LYS A 16 1.86 -11.70 -10.94
N ALA A 17 0.95 -12.20 -11.77
CA ALA A 17 -0.47 -12.19 -11.46
C ALA A 17 -0.72 -12.95 -10.14
N PRO A 18 -1.54 -12.41 -9.22
CA PRO A 18 -1.93 -13.15 -8.03
C PRO A 18 -2.74 -14.39 -8.44
N LEU A 19 -2.62 -15.47 -7.67
CA LEU A 19 -3.47 -16.65 -7.86
C LEU A 19 -4.93 -16.25 -7.61
N ALA A 20 -5.83 -16.54 -8.56
CA ALA A 20 -7.21 -16.07 -8.47
C ALA A 20 -7.93 -16.48 -7.16
N SER A 21 -7.55 -17.62 -6.58
CA SER A 21 -8.09 -18.10 -5.31
C SER A 21 -7.85 -17.13 -4.14
N THR A 22 -6.78 -16.34 -4.17
CA THR A 22 -6.44 -15.43 -3.05
C THR A 22 -7.47 -14.32 -2.84
N PHE A 23 -8.29 -14.02 -3.85
CA PHE A 23 -9.39 -13.06 -3.70
C PHE A 23 -10.58 -13.61 -2.92
N GLY A 24 -10.68 -14.94 -2.76
CA GLY A 24 -11.71 -15.62 -1.96
C GLY A 24 -11.25 -16.01 -0.55
N ASP A 25 -9.97 -15.83 -0.22
CA ASP A 25 -9.43 -16.26 1.06
C ASP A 25 -10.01 -15.44 2.23
N ALA A 26 -10.51 -16.15 3.24
CA ALA A 26 -11.02 -15.54 4.46
C ALA A 26 -9.88 -15.32 5.48
N VAL A 27 -9.56 -14.06 5.76
CA VAL A 27 -8.60 -13.71 6.82
C VAL A 27 -9.29 -13.72 8.18
N THR A 28 -9.01 -14.74 9.00
CA THR A 28 -9.64 -14.93 10.33
C THR A 28 -8.97 -14.10 11.43
N ALA A 29 -7.64 -14.00 11.41
CA ALA A 29 -6.83 -13.31 12.42
C ALA A 29 -5.91 -12.25 11.78
N PRO A 30 -6.47 -11.14 11.26
CA PRO A 30 -5.64 -10.11 10.63
C PRO A 30 -4.69 -9.45 11.63
N ALA A 31 -3.41 -9.32 11.26
CA ALA A 31 -2.36 -8.81 12.15
C ALA A 31 -2.64 -7.42 12.71
N TRP A 32 -3.30 -6.55 11.92
CA TRP A 32 -3.64 -5.17 12.32
C TRP A 32 -4.62 -5.08 13.50
N LYS A 33 -5.26 -6.19 13.92
CA LYS A 33 -6.05 -6.21 15.17
C LYS A 33 -5.18 -6.25 16.43
N LYS A 34 -3.91 -6.65 16.33
CA LYS A 34 -3.01 -6.85 17.48
C LYS A 34 -1.69 -6.08 17.35
N LYS A 35 -1.31 -5.70 16.14
CA LYS A 35 -0.09 -4.95 15.85
C LYS A 35 -0.44 -3.55 15.37
N PRO A 36 0.38 -2.53 15.72
CA PRO A 36 0.22 -1.21 15.14
C PRO A 36 0.38 -1.30 13.61
N SER A 37 -0.25 -0.36 12.91
CA SER A 37 -0.28 -0.35 11.46
C SER A 37 -0.17 1.06 10.90
N TRP A 38 0.36 1.16 9.68
CA TRP A 38 0.50 2.36 8.88
C TRP A 38 -0.05 2.05 7.49
N TYR A 39 -0.64 3.04 6.84
CA TYR A 39 -1.28 2.84 5.55
C TYR A 39 -0.84 3.93 4.56
N GLN A 40 -0.44 3.54 3.36
CA GLN A 40 -0.22 4.47 2.26
C GLN A 40 -1.43 4.42 1.33
N LEU A 41 -2.02 5.58 1.03
CA LEU A 41 -3.14 5.74 0.13
C LEU A 41 -2.71 6.46 -1.14
N SER A 42 -2.95 5.85 -2.30
CA SER A 42 -2.69 6.46 -3.61
C SER A 42 -3.97 7.08 -4.16
N SER A 43 -4.03 8.41 -4.29
CA SER A 43 -5.25 9.11 -4.69
C SER A 43 -5.59 8.98 -6.18
N GLN A 44 -4.65 8.53 -7.02
CA GLN A 44 -4.83 8.33 -8.47
C GLN A 44 -4.72 6.85 -8.87
N ASP A 45 -4.93 5.94 -7.92
CA ASP A 45 -4.90 4.50 -8.15
C ASP A 45 -6.10 4.05 -9.01
N ARG A 46 -5.79 3.34 -10.11
CA ARG A 46 -6.76 2.78 -11.05
C ARG A 46 -6.95 1.28 -10.92
N MET A 47 -6.14 0.61 -10.10
CA MET A 47 -6.25 -0.81 -9.76
C MET A 47 -7.12 -0.99 -8.52
N ILE A 48 -6.87 -0.20 -7.47
CA ILE A 48 -7.68 -0.17 -6.25
C ILE A 48 -8.20 1.25 -6.07
N HIS A 49 -9.49 1.47 -6.37
CA HIS A 49 -10.11 2.78 -6.28
C HIS A 49 -9.83 3.46 -4.92
N PRO A 50 -9.49 4.78 -4.87
CA PRO A 50 -9.11 5.46 -3.63
C PRO A 50 -10.14 5.31 -2.50
N ASP A 51 -11.43 5.33 -2.81
CA ASP A 51 -12.47 5.14 -1.79
C ASP A 51 -12.48 3.72 -1.20
N ASN A 52 -12.09 2.70 -1.96
CA ASN A 52 -11.89 1.36 -1.41
C ASN A 52 -10.69 1.34 -0.46
N GLN A 53 -9.61 2.07 -0.80
CA GLN A 53 -8.46 2.22 0.09
C GLN A 53 -8.84 2.92 1.40
N LYS A 54 -9.64 3.99 1.34
CA LYS A 54 -10.16 4.67 2.54
C LYS A 54 -10.95 3.71 3.43
N ARG A 55 -11.89 2.95 2.86
CA ARG A 55 -12.67 1.94 3.61
C ARG A 55 -11.78 0.88 4.26
N MET A 56 -10.73 0.43 3.55
CA MET A 56 -9.75 -0.51 4.11
C MET A 56 -8.98 0.09 5.28
N ALA A 57 -8.51 1.34 5.13
CA ALA A 57 -7.80 2.06 6.19
C ALA A 57 -8.69 2.33 7.42
N GLU A 58 -9.95 2.73 7.21
CA GLU A 58 -10.92 2.94 8.29
C GLU A 58 -11.15 1.67 9.13
N ARG A 59 -11.24 0.51 8.49
CA ARG A 59 -11.37 -0.78 9.18
C ARG A 59 -10.12 -1.13 9.99
N MET A 60 -8.95 -0.76 9.47
CA MET A 60 -7.64 -1.05 10.08
C MET A 60 -7.33 -0.10 11.26
N LYS A 61 -7.78 1.16 11.20
CA LYS A 61 -7.43 2.25 12.12
C LYS A 61 -5.90 2.37 12.32
N PRO A 62 -5.14 2.61 11.24
CA PRO A 62 -3.69 2.74 11.33
C PRO A 62 -3.32 3.99 12.14
N ARG A 63 -2.12 3.97 12.76
CA ARG A 63 -1.54 5.12 13.46
C ARG A 63 -1.35 6.31 12.53
N ARG A 64 -1.03 6.05 11.26
CA ARG A 64 -0.82 7.06 10.22
C ARG A 64 -1.38 6.60 8.88
N ILE A 65 -2.00 7.53 8.16
CA ILE A 65 -2.38 7.39 6.74
C ILE A 65 -1.60 8.41 5.91
N LEU A 66 -0.63 7.95 5.12
CA LEU A 66 0.09 8.79 4.16
C LEU A 66 -0.67 8.79 2.82
N THR A 67 -1.32 9.89 2.48
CA THR A 67 -1.94 10.05 1.16
C THR A 67 -0.94 10.66 0.18
N LEU A 68 -0.77 10.02 -0.98
CA LEU A 68 0.10 10.48 -2.07
C LEU A 68 -0.71 10.68 -3.35
N GLU A 69 -0.44 11.78 -4.05
CA GLU A 69 -0.84 11.98 -5.45
C GLU A 69 0.02 11.08 -6.34
N ALA A 70 -0.36 9.80 -6.39
CA ALA A 70 0.36 8.73 -7.07
C ALA A 70 -0.61 7.71 -7.66
N SER A 71 -0.14 6.97 -8.67
CA SER A 71 -0.88 5.81 -9.20
C SER A 71 -0.74 4.58 -8.29
N HIS A 72 -1.16 3.41 -8.79
CA HIS A 72 -0.97 2.14 -8.08
C HIS A 72 0.51 1.83 -7.79
N ALA A 73 1.42 2.35 -8.59
CA ALA A 73 2.85 2.11 -8.49
C ALA A 73 3.58 3.12 -7.57
N SER A 74 2.95 3.57 -6.49
CA SER A 74 3.50 4.58 -5.55
C SER A 74 4.85 4.18 -4.95
N LEU A 75 5.10 2.88 -4.74
CA LEU A 75 6.40 2.37 -4.31
C LEU A 75 7.54 2.75 -5.26
N ALA A 76 7.26 2.83 -6.56
CA ALA A 76 8.23 3.16 -7.59
C ALA A 76 8.24 4.67 -7.91
N SER A 77 7.08 5.34 -7.94
CA SER A 77 7.00 6.76 -8.30
C SER A 77 7.24 7.73 -7.13
N ARG A 78 7.00 7.29 -5.88
CA ARG A 78 7.19 8.04 -4.63
C ARG A 78 8.02 7.25 -3.60
N PRO A 79 9.21 6.72 -3.98
CA PRO A 79 9.96 5.79 -3.14
C PRO A 79 10.45 6.43 -1.84
N VAL A 80 10.76 7.73 -1.86
CA VAL A 80 11.29 8.45 -0.69
C VAL A 80 10.21 8.55 0.40
N GLU A 81 9.00 8.94 0.02
CA GLU A 81 7.87 9.10 0.94
C GLU A 81 7.41 7.75 1.49
N VAL A 82 7.38 6.71 0.65
CA VAL A 82 7.06 5.35 1.08
C VAL A 82 8.12 4.79 2.02
N ALA A 83 9.41 4.95 1.71
CA ALA A 83 10.49 4.54 2.59
C ALA A 83 10.46 5.30 3.92
N GLY A 84 10.13 6.60 3.90
CA GLY A 84 9.96 7.41 5.10
C GLY A 84 8.85 6.89 6.03
N LEU A 85 7.71 6.49 5.46
CA LEU A 85 6.62 5.88 6.25
C LEU A 85 7.04 4.56 6.91
N ILE A 86 7.85 3.75 6.21
CA ILE A 86 8.38 2.49 6.74
C ILE A 86 9.40 2.75 7.86
N ASP A 87 10.31 3.71 7.68
CA ASP A 87 11.29 4.10 8.72
C ASP A 87 10.60 4.65 9.98
N GLU A 88 9.58 5.51 9.81
CA GLU A 88 8.73 5.99 10.91
C GLU A 88 8.11 4.80 11.68
N ALA A 89 7.46 3.88 10.97
CA ALA A 89 6.84 2.71 11.57
C ALA A 89 7.85 1.82 12.32
N ALA A 90 9.04 1.61 11.75
CA ALA A 90 10.09 0.81 12.36
C ALA A 90 10.60 1.46 13.65
N ARG A 91 10.87 2.77 13.65
CA ARG A 91 11.33 3.50 14.84
C ARG A 91 10.29 3.53 15.95
N GLU A 92 9.03 3.78 15.61
CA GLU A 92 7.96 3.80 16.61
C GLU A 92 7.71 2.44 17.26
N THR A 93 7.90 1.35 16.52
CA THR A 93 7.72 -0.01 17.05
C THR A 93 8.96 -0.55 17.76
N ALA A 94 10.16 -0.08 17.44
CA ALA A 94 11.39 -0.45 18.14
C ALA A 94 11.50 0.19 19.54
N ASN A 95 10.84 1.34 19.74
CA ASN A 95 10.83 2.06 21.02
C ASN A 95 9.65 1.66 21.93
N THR A 96 8.92 0.59 21.61
CA THR A 96 7.80 0.05 22.40
C THR A 96 8.21 -1.25 23.08
#